data_AF-A0A7X3WG42-F1
#
_entry.id   AF-A0A7X3WG42-F1
#
_cell.length_a   1.000
_cell.length_b   1.000
_cell.length_c   1.000
_cell.angle_alpha   90.00
_cell.angle_beta   90.00
_cell.angle_gamma   90.00
#
_symmetry.space_group_name_H-M   'P 1'
#
loop_
_entity.id
_entity.type
_entity.pdbx_description
1 polymer ?
#
loop_
_entity_poly.entity_id
_entity_poly.type
_entity_poly.pdbx_seq_one_letter_code
_entity_poly.pdbx_strand_id
1 'polypeptide(L)' 'MRNDKLSLEAHEWAREMLRIGNRAVKRAQEENRKKGIPNVYDINGHRYYELPNGELTTEDPYPLSKEEER' A
#
# COMPACT_ATOMS: atom_id res chain seq x y z
N MET A 1 13.68 7.37 -35.36
CA MET A 1 13.67 7.04 -33.92
C MET A 1 12.50 7.76 -33.29
N ARG A 2 11.58 7.07 -32.61
CA ARG A 2 10.60 7.74 -31.75
C ARG A 2 11.38 8.32 -30.57
N ASN A 3 11.11 9.58 -30.25
CA ASN A 3 11.71 10.21 -29.09
C ASN A 3 10.91 9.75 -27.87
N ASP A 4 11.26 8.58 -27.33
CA ASP A 4 10.55 7.90 -26.23
C ASP A 4 10.74 8.59 -24.87
N LYS A 5 11.20 9.85 -24.87
CA LYS A 5 11.41 10.64 -23.66
C LYS A 5 10.14 11.43 -23.33
N LEU A 6 9.57 11.16 -22.15
CA LEU A 6 8.48 11.95 -21.58
C LEU A 6 8.88 13.43 -21.48
N SER A 7 7.93 14.34 -21.67
CA SER A 7 8.15 15.78 -21.53
C SER A 7 8.52 16.16 -20.08
N LEU A 8 9.12 17.34 -19.90
CA LEU A 8 9.38 17.88 -18.56
C LEU A 8 8.06 18.02 -17.77
N GLU A 9 7.03 18.54 -18.42
CA GLU A 9 5.68 18.68 -17.86
C GLU A 9 5.12 17.34 -17.36
N ALA A 10 5.28 16.25 -18.13
CA ALA A 10 4.84 14.92 -17.71
C ALA A 10 5.57 14.45 -16.43
N HIS A 11 6.86 14.75 -16.30
CA HIS A 11 7.61 14.42 -15.09
C HIS A 11 7.19 15.27 -13.89
N GLU A 12 6.90 16.55 -14.09
CA GLU A 12 6.44 17.45 -13.04
C GLU A 12 5.07 17.03 -12.52
N TRP A 13 4.14 16.74 -13.44
CA TRP A 13 2.82 16.22 -13.10
C TRP A 13 2.91 14.90 -12.34
N ALA A 14 3.72 13.94 -12.82
CA ALA A 14 3.91 12.66 -12.15
C ALA A 14 4.46 12.83 -10.73
N ARG A 15 5.41 13.75 -10.53
CA ARG A 15 5.98 14.07 -9.20
C ARG A 15 4.91 14.62 -8.26
N GLU A 16 4.06 15.51 -8.75
CA GLU A 16 3.00 16.10 -7.96
C GLU A 16 1.94 15.06 -7.57
N MET A 17 1.56 14.19 -8.50
CA MET A 17 0.64 13.08 -8.21
C MET A 17 1.22 12.12 -7.17
N LEU A 18 2.50 11.75 -7.31
CA LEU A 18 3.20 10.92 -6.32
C LEU A 18 3.24 11.59 -4.94
N ARG A 19 3.48 12.90 -4.88
CA ARG A 19 3.49 13.66 -3.62
C ARG A 19 2.13 13.61 -2.92
N ILE A 20 1.04 13.82 -3.66
CA ILE A 20 -0.33 13.77 -3.14
C ILE A 20 -0.66 12.35 -2.67
N GLY A 21 -0.40 11.34 -3.51
CA GLY A 21 -0.63 9.94 -3.20
C GLY A 21 0.11 9.48 -1.95
N ASN A 22 1.41 9.77 -1.85
CA ASN A 22 2.23 9.44 -0.69
C ASN A 22 1.69 10.07 0.60
N ARG A 23 1.19 11.31 0.53
CA ARG A 23 0.59 11.97 1.70
C ARG A 23 -0.72 11.30 2.12
N ALA A 24 -1.57 10.92 1.16
CA ALA A 24 -2.82 10.24 1.44
C ALA A 24 -2.59 8.84 2.04
N VAL A 25 -1.68 8.05 1.45
CA VAL A 25 -1.32 6.71 1.94
C VAL A 25 -0.78 6.76 3.37
N LYS A 26 0.15 7.68 3.69
CA LYS A 26 0.69 7.82 5.04
C LYS A 26 -0.40 8.10 6.08
N ARG A 27 -1.35 8.98 5.76
CA ARG A 27 -2.49 9.28 6.64
C ARG A 27 -3.37 8.05 6.86
N ALA A 28 -3.72 7.32 5.80
CA ALA A 28 -4.50 6.10 5.91
C ALA A 28 -3.79 5.05 6.77
N GLN A 29 -2.48 4.89 6.60
CA GLN A 29 -1.68 3.96 7.40
C GLN A 29 -1.64 4.35 8.89
N GLU A 30 -1.51 5.63 9.19
CA GLU A 30 -1.59 6.14 10.58
C GLU A 30 -2.97 5.90 11.20
N GLU A 31 -4.05 6.13 10.44
CA GLU A 31 -5.41 5.86 10.90
C GLU A 31 -5.66 4.36 11.14
N ASN A 32 -5.17 3.49 10.27
CA ASN A 32 -5.23 2.05 10.43
C ASN A 32 -4.55 1.60 11.72
N ARG A 33 -3.31 2.08 11.98
CA ARG A 33 -2.60 1.80 13.24
C ARG A 33 -3.41 2.23 14.47
N LYS A 34 -4.00 3.43 14.45
CA LYS A 34 -4.87 3.94 15.53
C LYS A 34 -6.12 3.08 15.75
N LYS A 35 -6.66 2.48 14.69
CA LYS A 35 -7.85 1.63 14.72
C LYS A 35 -7.55 0.15 14.99
N GLY A 36 -6.28 -0.23 15.11
CA GLY A 36 -5.90 -1.64 15.25
C GLY A 36 -6.07 -2.45 13.96
N ILE A 37 -6.12 -1.79 12.80
CA ILE A 37 -6.25 -2.43 11.49
C ILE A 37 -4.83 -2.58 10.89
N PRO A 38 -4.39 -3.77 10.46
CA PRO A 38 -3.12 -3.96 9.79
C PRO A 38 -3.04 -3.22 8.44
N ASN A 39 -1.87 -2.70 8.08
CA ASN A 39 -1.61 -2.22 6.73
C ASN A 39 -1.17 -3.38 5.83
N VAL A 40 -1.70 -3.44 4.61
CA VAL A 40 -1.37 -4.49 3.64
C VAL A 40 -0.44 -3.93 2.57
N TYR A 41 0.62 -4.68 2.28
CA TYR A 41 1.59 -4.35 1.24
C TYR A 41 1.74 -5.53 0.28
N ASP A 42 1.96 -5.21 -0.99
CA ASP A 42 2.55 -6.15 -1.94
C ASP A 42 3.99 -5.70 -2.21
N ILE A 43 4.94 -6.55 -1.83
CA ILE A 43 6.37 -6.28 -2.00
C ILE A 43 6.95 -7.43 -2.81
N ASN A 44 7.36 -7.14 -4.04
CA ASN A 44 7.89 -8.12 -4.99
C ASN A 44 6.94 -9.30 -5.25
N GLY A 45 5.62 -9.06 -5.30
CA GLY A 45 4.62 -10.11 -5.51
C GLY A 45 4.29 -10.95 -4.27
N HIS A 46 4.81 -10.56 -3.11
CA HIS A 46 4.47 -11.19 -1.83
C HIS A 46 3.65 -10.22 -0.97
N ARG A 47 2.58 -10.75 -0.36
CA ARG A 47 1.74 -9.98 0.54
C ARG A 47 2.33 -9.94 1.94
N TYR A 48 2.40 -8.76 2.52
CA TYR A 48 2.82 -8.51 3.90
C TYR A 48 1.75 -7.71 4.62
N TYR A 49 1.62 -7.99 5.91
CA TYR A 49 0.74 -7.29 6.83
C TYR A 49 1.62 -6.62 7.90
N GLU A 50 1.55 -5.29 7.99
CA GLU A 50 2.08 -4.55 9.14
C GLU A 50 1.00 -4.50 10.20
N LEU A 51 1.20 -5.24 11.28
CA LEU A 51 0.34 -5.25 12.44
C LEU A 51 0.37 -3.87 13.14
N PRO A 52 -0.65 -3.53 13.96
CA PRO A 52 -0.70 -2.24 14.65
C PRO A 52 0.49 -1.96 15.59
N ASN A 53 1.18 -3.00 16.04
CA ASN A 53 2.42 -2.92 16.85
C ASN A 53 3.67 -2.59 16.01
N GLY A 54 3.55 -2.53 14.67
CA GLY A 54 4.65 -2.28 13.72
C GLY A 54 5.36 -3.53 13.22
N GLU A 55 4.97 -4.72 13.65
CA GLU A 55 5.52 -5.99 13.19
C GLU A 55 5.05 -6.32 11.77
N LEU A 56 5.94 -6.82 10.92
CA LEU A 56 5.61 -7.31 9.59
C LEU A 56 5.47 -8.82 9.61
N THR A 57 4.36 -9.33 9.09
CA THR A 57 4.09 -10.76 8.93
C THR A 57 3.58 -11.08 7.54
N THR A 58 3.78 -12.32 7.09
CA THR A 58 3.15 -12.89 5.89
C THR A 58 1.92 -13.73 6.24
N GLU A 59 1.66 -13.96 7.53
CA GLU A 59 0.46 -14.65 8.00
C GLU A 59 -0.76 -13.73 7.90
N ASP A 60 -1.86 -14.22 7.33
CA ASP A 60 -3.08 -13.43 7.18
C ASP A 60 -3.76 -13.22 8.55
N PRO A 61 -3.90 -11.98 9.04
CA PRO A 61 -4.59 -11.69 10.30
C PRO A 61 -6.11 -11.85 10.20
N TYR A 62 -6.67 -12.01 9.01
CA TYR A 62 -8.10 -12.18 8.73
C TYR A 62 -8.38 -13.49 7.97
N PRO A 63 -8.11 -14.66 8.57
CA PRO A 63 -8.47 -15.91 7.94
C PRO A 63 -9.99 -15.94 7.71
N LEU A 64 -10.41 -16.27 6.50
CA LEU A 64 -11.81 -16.64 6.26
C LEU A 64 -12.17 -17.75 7.26
N SER A 65 -13.25 -17.59 8.00
CA SER A 65 -13.72 -18.66 8.88
C SER A 65 -13.95 -19.91 8.01
N LYS A 66 -13.53 -21.08 8.49
CA LYS A 66 -13.73 -22.37 7.77
C LYS A 66 -15.21 -22.79 7.68
N GLU A 67 -16.14 -21.86 7.89
CA GLU A 67 -17.57 -22.12 7.96
C GLU A 67 -18.25 -22.07 6.58
N GLU A 68 -17.57 -21.56 5.55
CA GLU A 68 -18.12 -21.45 4.18
C GLU A 68 -17.82 -22.67 3.27
N GLU A 69 -17.14 -23.71 3.79
CA GLU A 69 -16.82 -24.95 3.05
C GLU A 69 -17.75 -26.15 3.38
N ARG A 70 -18.92 -25.93 4.00
CA ARG A 70 -19.88 -27.01 4.32
C ARG A 70 -21.03 -27.15 3.34
#